data_AF-A0A0R1RJZ2-F1
#
_entry.id   AF-A0A0R1RJZ2-F1
#
_cell.length_a   1.000
_cell.length_b   1.000
_cell.length_c   1.000
_cell.angle_alpha   90.00
_cell.angle_beta   90.00
_cell.angle_gamma   90.00
#
_symmetry.space_group_name_H-M   'P 1'
#
loop_
_entity.id
_entity.type
_entity.pdbx_description
1 polymer ?
#
loop_
_entity_poly.entity_id
_entity_poly.type
_entity_poly.pdbx_seq_one_letter_code
_entity_poly.pdbx_strand_id
1 'polypeptide(L)'
;MADALQAHFGAENCLVIHQDQIRRELLHANDHVDTPAVALIANLIRFGLAHYPLVIVEGILRRDVYGEMLNQVVSEWHGPTLSYYLDVAFATCVAHNAQRFDEDIQSRWWRADDVLSAKDIRLPHRDVARVLSDLNRI
;
A
#
# COMPACT_ATOMS: atom_id res chain seq x y z
N MET A 1 9.10 -0.11 -4.74
CA MET A 1 9.60 0.46 -3.47
C MET A 1 9.61 -0.64 -2.43
N ALA A 2 8.47 -1.29 -2.18
CA ALA A 2 8.40 -2.45 -1.28
C ALA A 2 9.43 -3.54 -1.62
N ASP A 3 9.57 -3.94 -2.89
CA ASP A 3 10.58 -4.96 -3.28
C ASP A 3 12.01 -4.56 -2.93
N ALA A 4 12.35 -3.28 -3.09
CA ALA A 4 13.67 -2.77 -2.75
C ALA A 4 13.90 -2.75 -1.23
N LEU A 5 12.85 -2.47 -0.45
CA LEU A 5 12.90 -2.56 1.01
C LEU A 5 13.04 -4.03 1.46
N GLN A 6 12.28 -4.95 0.87
CA GLN A 6 12.41 -6.38 1.17
C GLN A 6 13.79 -6.92 0.79
N ALA A 7 14.33 -6.52 -0.36
CA ALA A 7 15.69 -6.89 -0.76
C ALA A 7 16.75 -6.37 0.23
N HIS A 8 16.50 -5.22 0.87
CA HIS A 8 17.38 -4.68 1.90
C HIS A 8 17.30 -5.46 3.22
N PHE A 9 16.09 -5.83 3.67
CA PHE A 9 15.88 -6.50 4.96
C PHE A 9 15.97 -8.05 4.90
N GLY A 10 15.88 -8.63 3.72
CA GLY A 10 15.75 -10.08 3.51
C GLY A 10 14.28 -10.53 3.55
N ALA A 11 13.93 -11.47 2.68
CA ALA A 11 12.56 -11.99 2.55
C ALA A 11 12.13 -12.81 3.79
N GLU A 12 13.09 -13.32 4.56
CA GLU A 12 12.87 -13.99 5.84
C GLU A 12 12.48 -13.02 6.97
N ASN A 13 12.82 -11.74 6.84
CA ASN A 13 12.54 -10.72 7.86
C ASN A 13 11.44 -9.73 7.44
N CYS A 14 11.14 -9.64 6.15
CA CYS A 14 10.20 -8.67 5.60
C CYS A 14 9.16 -9.37 4.72
N LEU A 15 7.92 -9.45 5.19
CA LEU A 15 6.78 -9.88 4.38
C LEU A 15 6.24 -8.69 3.59
N VAL A 16 6.19 -8.81 2.26
CA VAL A 16 5.52 -7.84 1.39
C VAL A 16 4.20 -8.40 0.90
N ILE A 17 3.13 -7.64 1.10
CA ILE A 17 1.77 -7.95 0.66
C ILE A 17 1.42 -6.97 -0.46
N HIS A 18 1.50 -7.47 -1.69
CA HIS A 18 1.11 -6.74 -2.89
C HIS A 18 -0.40 -6.83 -3.10
N GLN A 19 -1.13 -5.74 -2.88
CA GLN A 19 -2.59 -5.72 -3.03
C GLN A 19 -3.03 -6.22 -4.42
N ASP A 20 -2.30 -5.86 -5.47
CA ASP A 20 -2.67 -6.20 -6.84
C ASP A 20 -2.44 -7.69 -7.15
N GLN A 21 -1.41 -8.33 -6.59
CA GLN A 21 -1.19 -9.78 -6.71
C GLN A 21 -2.33 -10.54 -5.99
N ILE A 22 -2.66 -10.14 -4.76
CA ILE A 22 -3.75 -10.77 -4.01
C ILE A 22 -5.08 -10.60 -4.73
N ARG A 23 -5.40 -9.38 -5.16
CA ARG A 23 -6.70 -9.07 -5.75
C ARG A 23 -6.84 -9.63 -7.17
N ARG A 24 -5.89 -9.36 -8.07
CA ARG A 24 -6.05 -9.67 -9.51
C ARG A 24 -5.59 -11.07 -9.86
N GLU A 25 -4.49 -11.52 -9.27
CA GLU A 25 -3.83 -12.76 -9.69
C GLU A 25 -4.33 -13.94 -8.87
N LEU A 26 -4.48 -13.78 -7.55
CA LEU A 26 -4.95 -14.86 -6.68
C LEU A 26 -6.48 -14.95 -6.64
N LEU A 27 -7.17 -13.82 -6.41
CA LEU A 27 -8.62 -13.82 -6.22
C LEU A 27 -9.42 -13.51 -7.49
N HIS A 28 -8.78 -13.00 -8.54
CA HIS A 28 -9.44 -12.53 -9.75
C HIS A 28 -10.59 -11.55 -9.49
N ALA A 29 -10.44 -10.72 -8.44
CA ALA A 29 -11.47 -9.84 -7.94
C ALA A 29 -11.34 -8.41 -8.51
N ASN A 30 -12.49 -7.75 -8.65
CA ASN A 30 -12.54 -6.33 -8.94
C ASN A 30 -12.28 -5.49 -7.68
N ASP A 31 -11.91 -4.23 -7.89
CA ASP A 31 -11.56 -3.30 -6.82
C ASP A 31 -12.77 -2.45 -6.40
N HIS A 32 -13.53 -2.96 -5.44
CA HIS A 32 -14.75 -2.32 -4.92
C HIS A 32 -14.91 -2.62 -3.42
N VAL A 33 -15.78 -1.85 -2.75
CA VAL A 33 -16.18 -2.10 -1.37
C VAL A 33 -16.67 -3.55 -1.23
N ASP A 34 -16.31 -4.23 -0.15
CA ASP A 34 -16.60 -5.64 0.11
C ASP A 34 -15.91 -6.66 -0.82
N THR A 35 -14.89 -6.24 -1.59
CA THR A 35 -14.06 -7.19 -2.35
C THR A 35 -13.40 -8.22 -1.40
N PRO A 36 -13.33 -9.52 -1.77
CA PRO A 36 -12.71 -10.55 -0.92
C PRO A 36 -11.22 -10.27 -0.63
N ALA A 37 -10.58 -9.42 -1.44
CA ALA A 37 -9.20 -8.99 -1.21
C ALA A 37 -9.03 -8.26 0.13
N VAL A 38 -10.03 -7.51 0.61
CA VAL A 38 -9.96 -6.79 1.89
C VAL A 38 -9.75 -7.78 3.04
N ALA A 39 -10.58 -8.82 3.11
CA ALA A 39 -10.50 -9.83 4.17
C ALA A 39 -9.21 -10.64 4.09
N LEU A 40 -8.78 -11.04 2.88
CA LEU A 40 -7.54 -11.81 2.72
C LEU A 40 -6.31 -10.98 3.07
N ILE A 41 -6.21 -9.72 2.64
CA ILE A 41 -5.10 -8.83 2.99
C ILE A 41 -5.06 -8.63 4.52
N ALA A 42 -6.20 -8.41 5.18
CA ALA A 42 -6.24 -8.30 6.64
C ALA A 42 -5.66 -9.54 7.35
N ASN A 43 -6.02 -10.74 6.88
CA ASN A 43 -5.49 -11.98 7.41
C ASN A 43 -3.99 -12.13 7.17
N LEU A 44 -3.51 -11.75 5.99
CA LEU A 44 -2.08 -11.77 5.66
C LEU A 44 -1.29 -10.76 6.50
N ILE A 45 -1.84 -9.58 6.80
CA ILE A 45 -1.21 -8.62 7.70
C ILE A 45 -1.08 -9.24 9.09
N ARG A 46 -2.16 -9.80 9.65
CA ARG A 46 -2.13 -10.44 10.98
C ARG A 46 -1.15 -11.61 11.03
N PHE A 47 -1.11 -12.43 9.99
CA PHE A 47 -0.11 -13.49 9.84
C PHE A 47 1.32 -12.91 9.82
N GLY A 48 1.54 -11.87 9.00
CA GLY A 48 2.82 -11.18 8.91
C GLY A 48 3.28 -10.65 10.26
N LEU A 49 2.42 -9.94 10.99
CA LEU A 49 2.73 -9.35 12.30
C LEU A 49 3.07 -10.41 13.36
N ALA A 50 2.58 -11.64 13.22
CA ALA A 50 2.89 -12.75 14.12
C ALA A 50 4.20 -13.47 13.77
N HIS A 51 4.69 -13.35 12.55
CA HIS A 51 5.77 -14.21 12.02
C HIS A 51 6.97 -13.46 11.43
N TYR A 52 6.82 -12.17 11.12
CA TYR A 52 7.85 -11.37 10.47
C TYR A 52 8.16 -10.11 11.30
N PRO A 53 9.45 -9.74 11.42
CA PRO A 53 9.87 -8.47 11.99
C PRO A 53 9.26 -7.24 11.29
N LEU A 54 9.09 -7.31 9.97
CA LEU A 54 8.55 -6.22 9.16
C LEU A 54 7.47 -6.73 8.21
N VAL A 55 6.34 -6.01 8.17
CA VAL A 55 5.26 -6.23 7.20
C VAL A 55 5.06 -4.96 6.40
N ILE A 56 5.09 -5.08 5.08
CA ILE A 56 4.80 -3.98 4.15
C ILE A 56 3.56 -4.35 3.37
N VAL A 57 2.53 -3.50 3.40
CA VAL A 57 1.39 -3.60 2.48
C VAL A 57 1.53 -2.49 1.45
N GLU A 58 1.44 -2.85 0.18
CA GLU A 58 1.65 -1.91 -0.92
C GLU A 58 0.62 -2.11 -2.04
N GLY A 59 0.31 -1.01 -2.74
CA GLY A 59 -0.57 -1.00 -3.90
C GLY A 59 -1.47 0.24 -3.95
N ILE A 60 -2.53 0.16 -4.74
CA ILE A 60 -3.58 1.19 -4.79
C ILE A 60 -4.60 0.84 -3.68
N LEU A 61 -4.28 1.26 -2.46
CA LEU A 61 -5.06 0.99 -1.26
C LEU A 61 -6.12 2.08 -1.04
N ARG A 62 -7.12 2.12 -1.93
CA ARG A 62 -8.18 3.13 -1.87
C ARG A 62 -8.83 3.21 -0.49
N ARG A 63 -8.96 4.43 0.04
CA ARG A 63 -9.51 4.64 1.39
C ARG A 63 -10.95 4.12 1.53
N ASP A 64 -11.76 4.27 0.49
CA ASP A 64 -13.16 3.81 0.50
C ASP A 64 -13.31 2.28 0.49
N VAL A 65 -12.28 1.53 0.06
CA VAL A 65 -12.30 0.06 -0.01
C VAL A 65 -11.52 -0.57 1.14
N TYR A 66 -10.31 -0.08 1.40
CA TYR A 66 -9.36 -0.69 2.34
C TYR A 66 -9.21 0.09 3.64
N GLY A 67 -9.63 1.35 3.68
CA GLY A 67 -9.28 2.27 4.77
C GLY A 67 -9.83 1.86 6.13
N GLU A 68 -11.07 1.37 6.20
CA GLU A 68 -11.65 0.86 7.46
C GLU A 68 -10.85 -0.34 7.99
N MET A 69 -10.59 -1.32 7.12
CA MET A 69 -9.82 -2.52 7.46
C MET A 69 -8.40 -2.18 7.90
N LEU A 70 -7.70 -1.30 7.18
CA LEU A 70 -6.33 -0.90 7.52
C LEU A 70 -6.29 -0.19 8.87
N ASN A 71 -7.22 0.73 9.13
CA ASN A 71 -7.31 1.40 10.43
C ASN A 71 -7.63 0.41 11.56
N GLN A 72 -8.50 -0.58 11.31
CA GLN A 72 -8.80 -1.62 12.28
C GLN A 72 -7.54 -2.43 12.62
N VAL A 73 -6.83 -2.97 11.62
CA VAL A 73 -5.62 -3.78 11.85
C VAL A 73 -4.53 -2.96 12.54
N VAL A 74 -4.36 -1.68 12.17
CA VAL A 74 -3.43 -0.78 12.86
C VAL A 74 -3.85 -0.51 14.30
N SER A 75 -5.14 -0.42 14.60
CA SER A 75 -5.62 -0.23 15.99
C SER A 75 -5.47 -1.48 16.86
N GLU A 76 -5.55 -2.68 16.26
CA GLU A 76 -5.27 -3.96 16.89
C GLU A 76 -3.76 -4.16 17.15
N TRP A 77 -2.91 -3.49 16.35
CA TRP A 77 -1.46 -3.52 16.48
C TRP A 77 -0.96 -2.44 17.44
N HIS A 78 -0.19 -2.84 18.45
CA HIS A 78 0.37 -1.91 19.45
C HIS A 78 1.83 -1.53 19.18
N GLY A 79 2.41 -1.96 18.06
CA GLY A 79 3.79 -1.61 17.69
C GLY A 79 3.87 -0.39 16.77
N PRO A 80 5.09 -0.03 16.35
CA PRO A 80 5.29 1.06 15.40
C PRO A 80 4.55 0.81 14.08
N THR A 81 4.06 1.88 13.46
CA THR A 81 3.41 1.84 12.14
C THR A 81 3.72 3.13 11.40
N LEU A 82 4.14 3.01 10.15
CA LEU A 82 4.34 4.12 9.23
C LEU A 82 3.39 3.95 8.04
N SER A 83 2.69 5.02 7.69
CA SER A 83 1.81 5.09 6.51
C SER A 83 2.38 6.11 5.55
N TYR A 84 2.47 5.75 4.26
CA TYR A 84 3.01 6.61 3.22
C TYR A 84 2.00 6.78 2.08
N TYR A 85 1.77 8.03 1.68
CA TYR A 85 0.95 8.37 0.52
C TYR A 85 1.85 8.94 -0.57
N LEU A 86 1.83 8.34 -1.77
CA LEU A 86 2.57 8.84 -2.93
C LEU A 86 1.81 10.03 -3.53
N ASP A 87 2.18 11.23 -3.10
CA ASP A 87 1.54 12.50 -3.46
C ASP A 87 2.16 13.09 -4.74
N VAL A 88 1.88 12.42 -5.85
CA VAL A 88 2.32 12.85 -7.20
C VAL A 88 1.19 13.59 -7.90
N ALA A 89 1.53 14.53 -8.78
CA ALA A 89 0.51 15.21 -9.58
C ALA A 89 -0.19 14.25 -10.54
N PHE A 90 -1.48 14.48 -10.83
CA PHE A 90 -2.24 13.68 -11.79
C PHE A 90 -1.55 13.58 -13.14
N ALA A 91 -1.01 14.70 -13.65
CA ALA A 91 -0.26 14.74 -14.90
C ALA A 91 0.95 13.78 -14.92
N THR A 92 1.63 13.62 -13.78
CA THR A 92 2.73 12.64 -13.64
C THR A 92 2.21 11.21 -13.74
N CYS A 93 1.06 10.91 -13.14
CA CYS A 93 0.41 9.60 -13.25
C CYS A 93 0.01 9.30 -14.70
N VAL A 94 -0.62 10.26 -15.39
CA VAL A 94 -1.01 10.16 -16.81
C VAL A 94 0.19 9.85 -17.68
N ALA A 95 1.25 10.65 -17.57
CA ALA A 95 2.46 10.46 -18.35
C ALA A 95 3.10 9.09 -18.11
N HIS A 96 3.15 8.62 -16.86
CA HIS A 96 3.72 7.32 -16.52
C HIS A 96 2.92 6.15 -17.12
N ASN A 97 1.59 6.27 -17.23
CA ASN A 97 0.71 5.18 -17.63
C ASN A 97 0.14 5.32 -19.05
N ALA A 98 0.59 6.31 -19.82
CA ALA A 98 0.07 6.62 -21.16
C ALA A 98 0.16 5.46 -22.16
N GLN A 99 1.08 4.50 -21.98
CA GLN A 99 1.17 3.32 -22.83
C GLN A 99 0.15 2.22 -22.51
N ARG A 100 -0.52 2.32 -21.35
CA ARG A 100 -1.42 1.29 -20.82
C ARG A 100 -2.86 1.74 -20.76
N PHE A 101 -3.08 3.02 -20.49
CA PHE A 101 -4.41 3.58 -20.26
C PHE A 101 -4.51 5.00 -20.81
N ASP A 102 -5.64 5.29 -21.43
CA ASP A 102 -5.98 6.65 -21.87
C ASP A 102 -6.28 7.55 -20.68
N GLU A 103 -6.10 8.86 -20.85
CA GLU A 103 -6.31 9.86 -19.79
C GLU A 103 -7.74 9.82 -19.21
N ASP A 104 -8.75 9.55 -20.05
CA ASP A 104 -10.14 9.41 -19.62
C ASP A 104 -10.37 8.26 -18.64
N ILE A 105 -9.63 7.16 -18.80
CA ILE A 105 -9.69 6.02 -17.88
C ILE A 105 -8.97 6.38 -16.59
N GLN A 106 -7.78 6.98 -16.72
CA GLN A 106 -6.97 7.36 -15.57
C GLN A 106 -7.66 8.42 -14.69
N SER A 107 -8.37 9.36 -15.28
CA SER A 107 -9.11 10.39 -14.56
C SER A 107 -10.27 9.81 -13.72
N ARG A 108 -10.92 8.74 -14.19
CA ARG A 108 -11.98 8.04 -13.44
C ARG A 108 -11.45 7.28 -12.23
N TRP A 109 -10.19 6.84 -12.29
CA TRP A 109 -9.54 6.13 -11.19
C TRP A 109 -8.79 7.08 -10.24
N TRP A 110 -8.48 8.29 -10.69
CA TRP A 110 -7.74 9.28 -9.92
C TRP A 110 -8.51 9.70 -8.68
N ARG A 111 -7.81 9.71 -7.54
CA ARG A 111 -8.32 10.19 -6.25
C ARG A 111 -7.27 11.11 -5.64
N ALA A 112 -7.57 12.40 -5.62
CA ALA A 112 -6.75 13.38 -4.92
C ALA A 112 -6.94 13.22 -3.41
N ASP A 113 -5.85 13.37 -2.65
CA ASP A 113 -5.86 13.37 -1.18
C ASP A 113 -6.47 12.10 -0.55
N ASP A 114 -6.27 10.93 -1.18
CA ASP A 114 -6.75 9.64 -0.70
C ASP A 114 -5.87 9.06 0.44
N VAL A 115 -5.49 9.92 1.39
CA VAL A 115 -4.70 9.55 2.57
C VAL A 115 -5.53 8.70 3.53
N LEU A 116 -4.92 7.71 4.17
CA LEU A 116 -5.57 6.86 5.17
C LEU A 116 -5.92 7.68 6.42
N SER A 117 -5.00 8.55 6.85
CA SER A 117 -5.15 9.41 8.02
C SER A 117 -4.35 10.72 7.88
N ALA A 118 -4.58 11.67 8.80
CA ALA A 118 -3.78 12.88 8.89
C ALA A 118 -2.31 12.62 9.29
N LYS A 119 -1.96 11.39 9.69
CA LYS A 119 -0.59 11.00 10.07
C LYS A 119 0.22 10.46 8.89
N ASP A 120 -0.40 10.28 7.72
CA ASP A 120 0.27 9.75 6.55
C ASP A 120 1.42 10.66 6.11
N ILE A 121 2.58 10.06 5.86
CA ILE A 121 3.76 10.75 5.35
C ILE A 121 3.58 10.88 3.84
N ARG A 122 3.44 12.12 3.36
CA ARG A 122 3.35 12.41 1.93
C ARG A 122 4.72 12.33 1.28
N LEU A 123 4.85 11.47 0.27
CA LEU A 123 6.04 11.30 -0.54
C LEU A 123 5.79 11.92 -1.93
N PRO A 124 6.50 12.97 -2.35
CA PRO A 124 6.30 13.59 -3.66
C PRO A 124 6.80 12.72 -4.83
N HIS A 125 7.55 11.68 -4.52
CA HIS A 125 8.03 10.65 -5.45
C HIS A 125 8.40 9.39 -4.66
N ARG A 126 8.68 8.28 -5.36
CA ARG A 126 9.16 7.05 -4.71
C ARG A 126 10.55 7.30 -4.11
N ASP A 127 10.69 7.13 -2.81
CA ASP A 127 11.93 7.39 -2.09
C ASP A 127 12.22 6.28 -1.06
N VAL A 128 12.98 5.27 -1.51
CA VAL A 128 13.38 4.14 -0.66
C VAL A 128 14.28 4.60 0.48
N ALA A 129 15.19 5.55 0.22
CA ALA A 129 16.16 6.01 1.22
C ALA A 129 15.46 6.72 2.38
N ARG A 130 14.44 7.52 2.07
CA ARG A 130 13.59 8.14 3.08
C ARG A 130 12.88 7.10 3.94
N VAL A 131 12.21 6.12 3.33
CA VAL A 131 11.49 5.08 4.08
C VAL A 131 12.44 4.27 4.98
N LEU A 132 13.62 3.91 4.48
CA LEU A 132 14.67 3.25 5.29
C LEU A 132 15.12 4.12 6.47
N SER A 133 15.35 5.41 6.24
CA SER A 133 15.73 6.33 7.32
C SER A 133 14.66 6.44 8.40
N ASP A 134 13.38 6.40 8.04
CA ASP A 134 12.28 6.50 8.99
C ASP A 134 12.08 5.18 9.75
N LEU A 135 12.23 4.03 9.07
CA LEU A 135 12.20 2.70 9.70
C LEU A 135 13.36 2.50 10.71
N ASN A 136 14.54 3.07 10.46
CA ASN A 136 15.67 2.97 11.40
C ASN A 136 15.50 3.83 12.67
N ARG A 137 14.43 4.61 12.78
CA ARG A 137 14.15 5.51 13.92
C ARG A 137 13.07 4.99 14.86
N ILE A 138 12.42 3.87 14.53
CA ILE A 138 11.28 3.31 15.28
C ILE A 138 11.60 1.96 15.92
#